data_AF-A0A1C4WQH5-F1
#
_entry.id   AF-A0A1C4WQH5-F1
#
_cell.length_a   1.000
_cell.length_b   1.000
_cell.length_c   1.000
_cell.angle_alpha   90.00
_cell.angle_beta   90.00
_cell.angle_gamma   90.00
#
_symmetry.space_group_name_H-M   'P 1'
#
loop_
_entity.id
_entity.type
_entity.pdbx_description
1 polymer ?
#
loop_
_entity_poly.entity_id
_entity_poly.type
_entity_poly.pdbx_seq_one_letter_code
_entity_poly.pdbx_strand_id
1 'polypeptide(L)'
;MILIVPANPLRPRRPDEHFVAEAEAARAAGFQVAVVDHDALARGGDVRRAVASVSGTGAAVYRGWMLRSERYAAFAEALAERGVVLRTTAEQYRRAHELPGWYAALAAVTPASVWSRGSDQADLDQARVALGAGPALLRDYTKSMKHYWDDAAFIPELDDAVAVWTVASRFLELREDDFVGGFVLRRFERFTSAEVRTWWVNGDCVLIGPHPDSPNERPSVEVDLESLAPMIAALLGPPRP
;
A
#
# COMPACT_ATOMS: atom_id res chain seq x y z
N MET A 1 -15.16 -10.20 16.66
CA MET A 1 -14.10 -9.62 15.81
C MET A 1 -13.83 -8.21 16.30
N ILE A 2 -12.57 -7.79 16.34
CA ILE A 2 -12.14 -6.47 16.84
C ILE A 2 -11.83 -5.57 15.63
N LEU A 3 -12.30 -4.32 15.64
CA LEU A 3 -11.78 -3.28 14.76
C LEU A 3 -10.69 -2.51 15.52
N ILE A 4 -9.48 -2.47 14.96
CA ILE A 4 -8.36 -1.71 15.49
C ILE A 4 -8.17 -0.47 14.62
N VAL A 5 -8.17 0.71 15.24
CA VAL A 5 -7.93 2.01 14.56
C VAL A 5 -6.80 2.78 15.25
N PRO A 6 -6.13 3.71 14.55
CA PRO A 6 -5.20 4.63 15.19
C PRO A 6 -5.83 5.41 16.34
N ALA A 7 -5.08 5.58 17.42
CA ALA A 7 -5.44 6.43 18.55
C ALA A 7 -5.18 7.90 18.22
N ASN A 8 -5.99 8.78 18.80
CA ASN A 8 -5.73 10.22 18.76
C ASN A 8 -4.44 10.54 19.54
N PRO A 9 -3.46 11.25 18.96
CA PRO A 9 -2.17 11.53 19.62
C PRO A 9 -2.29 12.30 20.94
N LEU A 10 -3.32 13.13 21.09
CA LEU A 10 -3.59 13.92 22.30
C LEU A 10 -4.55 13.21 23.27
N ARG A 11 -5.27 12.19 22.79
CA ARG A 11 -6.26 11.42 23.56
C ARG A 11 -6.09 9.92 23.26
N PRO A 12 -5.05 9.27 23.79
CA PRO A 12 -4.58 7.94 23.35
C PRO A 12 -5.56 6.77 23.60
N ARG A 13 -6.70 7.04 24.26
CA ARG A 13 -7.79 6.06 24.45
C ARG A 13 -8.98 6.29 23.51
N ARG A 14 -8.91 7.28 22.63
CA ARG A 14 -9.95 7.58 21.64
C ARG A 14 -9.41 7.31 20.24
N PRO A 15 -10.27 6.90 19.29
CA PRO A 15 -9.90 6.90 17.88
C PRO A 15 -9.39 8.27 17.45
N ASP A 16 -8.42 8.27 16.55
CA ASP A 16 -8.07 9.47 15.79
C ASP A 16 -9.31 9.96 15.01
N GLU A 17 -9.41 11.28 14.82
CA GLU A 17 -10.57 11.94 14.22
C GLU A 17 -10.90 11.40 12.83
N HIS A 18 -9.87 11.01 12.05
CA HIS A 18 -10.05 10.43 10.71
C HIS A 18 -10.80 9.09 10.72
N PHE A 19 -10.84 8.38 11.85
CA PHE A 19 -11.43 7.04 11.96
C PHE A 19 -12.60 6.97 12.95
N VAL A 20 -13.08 8.12 13.45
CA VAL A 20 -14.20 8.17 14.40
C VAL A 20 -15.46 7.58 13.77
N ALA A 21 -15.77 7.96 12.52
CA ALA A 21 -16.95 7.47 11.81
C ALA A 21 -16.91 5.94 11.62
N GLU A 22 -15.80 5.36 11.17
CA GLU A 22 -15.67 3.90 11.06
C GLU A 22 -15.72 3.20 12.42
N ALA A 23 -15.13 3.78 13.47
CA ALA A 23 -15.19 3.24 14.83
C ALA A 23 -16.62 3.24 15.39
N GLU A 24 -17.39 4.31 15.17
CA GLU A 24 -18.79 4.38 15.59
C GLU A 24 -19.67 3.39 14.83
N ALA A 25 -19.51 3.29 13.51
CA ALA A 25 -20.20 2.30 12.69
C ALA A 25 -19.90 0.86 13.16
N ALA A 26 -18.64 0.55 13.48
CA ALA A 26 -18.26 -0.76 13.99
C ALA A 26 -18.90 -1.06 15.35
N ARG A 27 -18.94 -0.09 16.28
CA ARG A 27 -19.65 -0.25 17.56
C ARG A 27 -21.14 -0.47 17.37
N ALA A 28 -21.78 0.30 16.49
CA ALA A 28 -23.20 0.15 16.18
C ALA A 28 -23.52 -1.23 15.57
N ALA A 29 -22.58 -1.80 14.81
CA ALA A 29 -22.67 -3.16 14.29
C ALA A 29 -22.29 -4.26 15.31
N GLY A 30 -22.01 -3.91 16.57
CA GLY A 30 -21.71 -4.86 17.64
C GLY A 30 -20.25 -5.34 17.68
N PHE A 31 -19.34 -4.72 16.92
CA PHE A 31 -17.92 -5.03 17.01
C PHE A 31 -17.25 -4.30 18.17
N GLN A 32 -16.28 -4.97 18.79
CA GLN A 32 -15.37 -4.32 19.72
C GLN A 32 -14.44 -3.38 18.95
N VAL A 33 -14.23 -2.17 19.46
CA VAL A 33 -13.25 -1.23 18.92
C VAL A 33 -12.09 -1.08 19.89
N ALA A 34 -10.88 -1.28 19.39
CA ALA A 34 -9.64 -1.00 20.09
C ALA A 34 -8.84 0.07 19.34
N VAL A 35 -7.94 0.74 20.07
CA VAL A 35 -7.04 1.74 19.49
C VAL A 35 -5.59 1.33 19.66
N VAL A 36 -4.72 1.79 18.75
CA VAL A 36 -3.26 1.58 18.79
C VAL A 36 -2.54 2.91 18.58
N ASP A 37 -1.37 3.06 19.19
CA ASP A 37 -0.48 4.19 18.93
C ASP A 37 0.20 4.00 17.58
N HIS A 38 -0.40 4.57 16.52
CA HIS A 38 0.11 4.42 15.16
C HIS A 38 1.50 5.03 14.99
N ASP A 39 1.77 6.16 15.64
CA ASP A 39 3.06 6.83 15.58
C ASP A 39 4.18 5.95 16.16
N ALA A 40 3.93 5.28 17.28
CA ALA A 40 4.88 4.34 17.87
C ALA A 40 5.12 3.13 16.95
N LEU A 41 4.07 2.60 16.32
CA LEU A 41 4.19 1.53 15.31
C LEU A 41 5.00 2.02 14.10
N ALA A 42 4.68 3.23 13.61
CA ALA A 42 5.27 3.81 12.43
C ALA A 42 6.73 4.20 12.65
N ARG A 43 7.16 4.61 13.84
CA ARG A 43 8.59 4.91 14.11
C ARG A 43 9.43 3.64 14.37
N GLY A 44 8.80 2.48 14.56
CA GLY A 44 9.50 1.25 14.94
C GLY A 44 10.00 1.27 16.38
N GLY A 45 9.26 1.95 17.28
CA GLY A 45 9.57 2.02 18.71
C GLY A 45 9.10 0.77 19.48
N ASP A 46 8.72 0.96 20.75
CA ASP A 46 8.17 -0.11 21.58
C ASP A 46 6.75 -0.51 21.08
N VAL A 47 6.72 -1.52 20.21
CA VAL A 47 5.49 -2.06 19.62
C VAL A 47 4.54 -2.60 20.70
N ARG A 48 5.06 -3.20 21.78
CA ARG A 48 4.23 -3.74 22.88
C ARG A 48 3.48 -2.64 23.60
N ARG A 49 4.13 -1.48 23.78
CA ARG A 49 3.47 -0.27 24.30
C ARG A 49 2.42 0.25 23.31
N ALA A 50 2.73 0.23 22.01
CA ALA A 50 1.83 0.75 20.99
C ALA A 50 0.49 -0.01 20.90
N VAL A 51 0.50 -1.29 21.24
CA VAL A 51 -0.69 -2.15 21.29
C VAL A 51 -1.26 -2.33 22.70
N ALA A 52 -0.78 -1.58 23.70
CA ALA A 52 -1.09 -1.81 25.11
C ALA A 52 -2.59 -1.79 25.42
N SER A 53 -3.34 -0.91 24.76
CA SER A 53 -4.79 -0.75 24.90
C SER A 53 -5.63 -1.83 24.22
N VAL A 54 -5.03 -2.70 23.42
CA VAL A 54 -5.77 -3.78 22.75
C VAL A 54 -5.99 -4.91 23.77
N SER A 55 -7.27 -5.16 24.07
CA SER A 55 -7.75 -6.21 24.96
C SER A 55 -8.69 -7.17 24.23
N GLY A 56 -8.87 -8.38 24.78
CA GLY A 56 -9.67 -9.44 24.19
C GLY A 56 -8.83 -10.46 23.41
N THR A 57 -9.49 -11.44 22.82
CA THR A 57 -8.86 -12.50 22.02
C THR A 57 -9.64 -12.72 20.72
N GLY A 58 -8.99 -13.31 19.73
CA GLY A 58 -9.60 -13.67 18.44
C GLY A 58 -9.22 -12.73 17.29
N ALA A 59 -10.02 -12.78 16.23
CA ALA A 59 -9.71 -12.08 14.98
C ALA A 59 -9.91 -10.55 15.06
N ALA A 60 -8.98 -9.81 14.46
CA ALA A 60 -9.02 -8.35 14.37
C ALA A 60 -8.79 -7.84 12.93
N VAL A 61 -9.41 -6.71 12.59
CA VAL A 61 -9.12 -5.95 11.36
C VAL A 61 -8.46 -4.65 11.77
N TYR A 62 -7.31 -4.33 11.17
CA TYR A 62 -6.68 -3.03 11.32
C TYR A 62 -7.14 -2.10 10.19
N ARG A 63 -7.75 -0.97 10.56
CA ARG A 63 -8.14 0.11 9.67
C ARG A 63 -7.38 1.36 10.10
N GLY A 64 -6.30 1.67 9.41
CA GLY A 64 -5.44 2.81 9.71
C GLY A 64 -4.56 3.21 8.54
N TRP A 65 -3.62 4.11 8.80
CA TRP A 65 -2.58 4.45 7.82
C TRP A 65 -1.61 3.29 7.63
N MET A 66 -0.97 3.28 6.46
CA MET A 66 -0.04 2.24 6.05
C MET A 66 1.21 2.24 6.95
N LEU A 67 1.68 1.05 7.25
CA LEU A 67 2.96 0.81 7.92
C LEU A 67 3.94 0.19 6.91
N ARG A 68 5.23 0.36 7.14
CA ARG A 68 6.24 -0.46 6.43
C ARG A 68 5.98 -1.94 6.75
N SER A 69 6.23 -2.83 5.80
CA SER A 69 5.88 -4.26 5.92
C SER A 69 6.46 -4.93 7.16
N GLU A 70 7.71 -4.62 7.51
CA GLU A 70 8.40 -5.09 8.70
C GLU A 70 7.77 -4.54 10.00
N ARG A 71 7.28 -3.29 9.99
CA ARG A 71 6.58 -2.68 11.12
C ARG A 71 5.19 -3.29 11.29
N TYR A 72 4.50 -3.58 10.18
CA TYR A 72 3.25 -4.33 10.21
C TYR A 72 3.44 -5.76 10.71
N ALA A 73 4.55 -6.43 10.36
CA ALA A 73 4.88 -7.76 10.86
C ALA A 73 5.06 -7.76 12.39
N ALA A 74 5.89 -6.84 12.91
CA ALA A 74 6.08 -6.69 14.34
C ALA A 74 4.77 -6.35 15.07
N PHE A 75 3.93 -5.50 14.46
CA PHE A 75 2.59 -5.19 14.97
C PHE A 75 1.70 -6.45 15.06
N ALA A 76 1.66 -7.26 14.01
CA ALA A 76 0.90 -8.50 13.98
C ALA A 76 1.39 -9.50 15.03
N GLU A 77 2.70 -9.64 15.21
CA GLU A 77 3.32 -10.50 16.22
C GLU A 77 2.97 -10.05 17.65
N ALA A 78 3.09 -8.75 17.94
CA ALA A 78 2.76 -8.19 19.26
C ALA A 78 1.28 -8.34 19.63
N LEU A 79 0.38 -8.33 18.65
CA LEU A 79 -1.03 -8.66 18.86
C LEU A 79 -1.24 -10.15 19.09
N ALA A 80 -0.54 -11.00 18.34
CA ALA A 80 -0.64 -12.46 18.48
C ALA A 80 -0.16 -12.94 19.86
N GLU A 81 0.89 -12.33 20.42
CA GLU A 81 1.33 -12.55 21.82
C GLU A 81 0.20 -12.30 22.84
N ARG A 82 -0.80 -11.49 22.49
CA ARG A 82 -1.98 -11.15 23.31
C ARG A 82 -3.22 -11.98 22.96
N GLY A 83 -3.09 -12.96 22.06
CA GLY A 83 -4.22 -13.76 21.58
C GLY A 83 -5.11 -13.05 20.56
N VAL A 84 -4.66 -11.94 19.97
CA VAL A 84 -5.36 -11.21 18.92
C VAL A 84 -4.69 -11.45 17.57
N VAL A 85 -5.43 -11.93 16.58
CA VAL A 85 -4.87 -12.29 15.26
C VAL A 85 -5.43 -11.35 14.19
N LEU A 86 -4.56 -10.62 13.49
CA LEU A 86 -4.97 -9.78 12.36
C LEU A 86 -5.49 -10.65 11.21
N ARG A 87 -6.62 -10.26 10.62
CA ARG A 87 -7.20 -10.96 9.46
C ARG A 87 -6.26 -10.89 8.26
N THR A 88 -5.68 -9.73 7.99
CA THR A 88 -4.61 -9.57 7.01
C THR A 88 -3.29 -9.93 7.68
N THR A 89 -2.69 -11.07 7.29
CA THR A 89 -1.40 -11.48 7.83
C THR A 89 -0.29 -10.53 7.36
N ALA A 90 0.88 -10.58 8.01
CA ALA A 90 2.03 -9.79 7.59
C ALA A 90 2.46 -10.10 6.14
N GLU A 91 2.40 -11.37 5.74
CA GLU A 91 2.67 -11.79 4.38
C GLU A 91 1.64 -11.24 3.39
N GLN A 92 0.34 -11.35 3.71
CA GLN A 92 -0.74 -10.83 2.86
C GLN A 92 -0.65 -9.30 2.73
N TYR A 93 -0.35 -8.61 3.82
CA TYR A 93 -0.12 -7.16 3.82
C TYR A 93 1.03 -6.81 2.89
N ARG A 94 2.22 -7.39 3.08
CA ARG A 94 3.39 -7.13 2.25
C ARG A 94 3.11 -7.43 0.77
N ARG A 95 2.47 -8.56 0.48
CA ARG A 95 2.11 -8.99 -0.87
C ARG A 95 1.26 -7.95 -1.60
N ALA A 96 0.24 -7.41 -0.92
CA ALA A 96 -0.65 -6.39 -1.51
C ALA A 96 -0.07 -4.97 -1.45
N HIS A 97 0.89 -4.71 -0.57
CA HIS A 97 1.46 -3.38 -0.32
C HIS A 97 2.66 -3.05 -1.21
N GLU A 98 3.55 -4.02 -1.44
CA GLU A 98 4.77 -3.88 -2.23
C GLU A 98 4.58 -4.44 -3.65
N LEU A 99 4.97 -3.66 -4.66
CA LEU A 99 4.79 -3.99 -6.07
C LEU A 99 5.23 -5.40 -6.48
N PRO A 100 6.42 -5.89 -6.09
CA PRO A 100 6.83 -7.25 -6.45
C PRO A 100 5.91 -8.34 -5.92
N GLY A 101 5.14 -8.07 -4.86
CA GLY A 101 4.22 -9.02 -4.26
C GLY A 101 2.91 -9.22 -5.04
N TRP A 102 2.44 -8.18 -5.74
CA TRP A 102 1.14 -8.21 -6.42
C TRP A 102 1.24 -8.10 -7.95
N TYR A 103 2.36 -7.62 -8.50
CA TYR A 103 2.47 -7.31 -9.93
C TYR A 103 2.15 -8.50 -10.83
N ALA A 104 2.64 -9.69 -10.52
CA ALA A 104 2.42 -10.88 -11.35
C ALA A 104 0.92 -11.22 -11.53
N ALA A 105 0.10 -11.02 -10.49
CA ALA A 105 -1.34 -11.30 -10.56
C ALA A 105 -2.11 -10.26 -11.38
N LEU A 106 -1.60 -9.03 -11.46
CA LEU A 106 -2.24 -7.89 -12.11
C LEU A 106 -1.51 -7.40 -13.36
N ALA A 107 -0.52 -8.16 -13.85
CA ALA A 107 0.34 -7.74 -14.95
C ALA A 107 -0.43 -7.46 -16.24
N ALA A 108 -1.53 -8.19 -16.49
CA ALA A 108 -2.37 -7.99 -17.68
C ALA A 108 -3.12 -6.65 -17.69
N VAL A 109 -3.27 -6.01 -16.54
CA VAL A 109 -4.01 -4.74 -16.35
C VAL A 109 -3.15 -3.65 -15.71
N THR A 110 -1.83 -3.85 -15.66
CA THR A 110 -0.86 -2.90 -15.08
C THR A 110 0.17 -2.56 -16.15
N PRO A 111 0.54 -1.28 -16.34
CA PRO A 111 1.61 -0.91 -17.25
C PRO A 111 2.90 -1.69 -16.94
N ALA A 112 3.59 -2.13 -17.98
CA ALA A 112 4.75 -3.00 -17.84
C ALA A 112 5.76 -2.39 -16.86
N SER A 113 6.14 -3.16 -15.85
CA SER A 113 6.98 -2.71 -14.74
C SER A 113 8.14 -3.68 -14.52
N VAL A 114 9.33 -3.13 -14.31
CA VAL A 114 10.55 -3.86 -13.92
C VAL A 114 11.17 -3.13 -12.73
N TRP A 115 11.86 -3.83 -11.85
CA TRP A 115 12.37 -3.26 -10.61
C TRP A 115 13.75 -3.79 -10.22
N SER A 116 14.51 -2.93 -9.52
CA SER A 116 15.80 -3.27 -8.92
C SER A 116 15.61 -3.92 -7.55
N ARG A 117 16.66 -4.54 -7.01
CA ARG A 117 16.72 -4.94 -5.60
C ARG A 117 17.54 -3.91 -4.84
N GLY A 118 16.90 -3.11 -3.98
CA GLY A 118 17.60 -2.01 -3.33
C GLY A 118 17.80 -0.81 -4.26
N SER A 119 18.68 0.09 -3.85
CA SER A 119 18.92 1.39 -4.48
C SER A 119 20.22 1.45 -5.31
N ASP A 120 20.80 0.30 -5.65
CA ASP A 120 22.04 0.24 -6.42
C ASP A 120 21.84 0.67 -7.88
N GLN A 121 22.81 1.42 -8.42
CA GLN A 121 22.76 1.93 -9.79
C GLN A 121 22.81 0.82 -10.84
N ALA A 122 23.60 -0.23 -10.62
CA ALA A 122 23.72 -1.34 -11.57
C ALA A 122 22.42 -2.16 -11.62
N ASP A 123 21.74 -2.34 -10.50
CA ASP A 123 20.44 -3.03 -10.47
C ASP A 123 19.34 -2.18 -11.13
N LEU A 124 19.38 -0.85 -10.98
CA LEU A 124 18.50 0.04 -11.73
C LEU A 124 18.77 -0.03 -13.25
N ASP A 125 20.04 -0.05 -13.66
CA ASP A 125 20.41 -0.15 -15.07
C ASP A 125 19.95 -1.47 -15.69
N GLN A 126 20.06 -2.58 -14.96
CA GLN A 126 19.47 -3.86 -15.37
C GLN A 126 17.96 -3.76 -15.57
N ALA A 127 17.24 -3.12 -14.64
CA ALA A 127 15.80 -2.92 -14.75
C ALA A 127 15.44 -2.04 -15.96
N ARG A 128 16.22 -0.99 -16.22
CA ARG A 128 16.10 -0.07 -17.36
C ARG A 128 16.27 -0.82 -18.69
N VAL A 129 17.34 -1.59 -18.83
CA VAL A 129 17.61 -2.41 -20.03
C VAL A 129 16.51 -3.44 -20.25
N ALA A 130 16.07 -4.13 -19.19
CA ALA A 130 15.02 -5.13 -19.28
C ALA A 130 13.65 -4.54 -19.64
N LEU A 131 13.35 -3.32 -19.18
CA LEU A 131 12.12 -2.62 -19.56
C LEU A 131 12.19 -2.12 -21.01
N GLY A 132 13.34 -1.56 -21.42
CA GLY A 132 13.66 -1.06 -22.75
C GLY A 132 13.44 0.45 -22.95
N ALA A 133 13.74 0.97 -24.13
CA ALA A 133 13.61 2.39 -24.51
C ALA A 133 12.19 2.96 -24.31
N GLY A 134 12.08 4.28 -24.21
CA GLY A 134 10.82 5.04 -24.12
C GLY A 134 10.48 5.52 -22.69
N PRO A 135 9.38 6.28 -22.54
CA PRO A 135 9.06 6.97 -21.31
C PRO A 135 8.61 6.04 -20.18
N ALA A 136 8.93 6.42 -18.95
CA ALA A 136 8.62 5.65 -17.75
C ALA A 136 8.34 6.53 -16.53
N LEU A 137 7.73 5.92 -15.51
CA LEU A 137 7.57 6.46 -14.18
C LEU A 137 8.46 5.68 -13.20
N LEU A 138 9.18 6.42 -12.38
CA LEU A 138 9.95 5.95 -11.25
C LEU A 138 9.12 5.99 -9.97
N ARG A 139 9.25 4.94 -9.17
CA ARG A 139 8.71 4.84 -7.81
C ARG A 139 9.53 3.85 -7.00
N ASP A 140 9.32 3.78 -5.69
CA ASP A 140 9.74 2.63 -4.90
C ASP A 140 8.67 1.54 -4.92
N TYR A 141 8.85 0.45 -4.17
CA TYR A 141 7.89 -0.65 -4.15
C TYR A 141 6.48 -0.23 -3.71
N THR A 142 6.32 0.93 -3.08
CA THR A 142 5.07 1.40 -2.45
C THR A 142 4.58 2.77 -2.95
N LYS A 143 5.48 3.75 -3.17
CA LYS A 143 5.15 5.16 -3.37
C LYS A 143 5.98 5.79 -4.50
N SER A 144 5.36 6.74 -5.20
CA SER A 144 6.05 7.66 -6.12
C SER A 144 6.19 9.04 -5.49
N MET A 145 6.98 9.91 -6.12
CA MET A 145 7.15 11.32 -5.75
C MET A 145 6.34 12.23 -6.68
N LYS A 146 5.01 12.06 -6.73
CA LYS A 146 4.13 12.77 -7.70
C LYS A 146 4.25 14.30 -7.69
N HIS A 147 4.63 14.89 -6.56
CA HIS A 147 4.83 16.34 -6.42
C HIS A 147 6.17 16.84 -6.99
N TYR A 148 7.09 15.93 -7.28
CA TYR A 148 8.38 16.17 -7.92
C TYR A 148 8.40 15.47 -9.28
N TRP A 149 7.37 15.75 -10.09
CA TRP A 149 7.10 15.02 -11.33
C TRP A 149 8.32 14.98 -12.26
N ASP A 150 8.84 16.15 -12.62
CA ASP A 150 9.97 16.26 -13.57
C ASP A 150 11.32 15.89 -12.95
N ASP A 151 11.47 16.03 -11.63
CA ASP A 151 12.76 15.87 -10.94
C ASP A 151 13.00 14.44 -10.45
N ALA A 152 11.93 13.71 -10.09
CA ALA A 152 12.03 12.46 -9.32
C ALA A 152 10.96 11.42 -9.65
N ALA A 153 10.13 11.60 -10.68
CA ALA A 153 9.10 10.61 -11.01
C ALA A 153 9.05 10.28 -12.50
N PHE A 154 8.92 11.26 -13.38
CA PHE A 154 8.81 11.02 -14.81
C PHE A 154 10.18 10.96 -15.46
N ILE A 155 10.39 9.93 -16.27
CA ILE A 155 11.59 9.74 -17.08
C ILE A 155 11.14 9.74 -18.54
N PRO A 156 11.53 10.75 -19.35
CA PRO A 156 11.08 10.86 -20.73
C PRO A 156 11.67 9.77 -21.64
N GLU A 157 12.89 9.31 -21.35
CA GLU A 157 13.59 8.30 -22.13
C GLU A 157 14.46 7.42 -21.22
N LEU A 158 14.29 6.10 -21.30
CA LEU A 158 15.06 5.11 -20.55
C LEU A 158 16.39 4.74 -21.21
N ASP A 159 16.63 5.07 -22.48
CA ASP A 159 17.93 4.79 -23.13
C ASP A 159 19.06 5.71 -22.63
N ASP A 160 18.74 6.81 -21.95
CA ASP A 160 19.71 7.68 -21.28
C ASP A 160 19.97 7.22 -19.84
N ALA A 161 20.94 6.33 -19.66
CA ALA A 161 21.31 5.80 -18.35
C ALA A 161 21.74 6.88 -17.34
N VAL A 162 22.34 7.98 -17.81
CA VAL A 162 22.79 9.08 -16.94
C VAL A 162 21.58 9.85 -16.43
N ALA A 163 20.67 10.25 -17.32
CA ALA A 163 19.45 10.95 -16.94
C ALA A 163 18.58 10.11 -16.01
N VAL A 164 18.43 8.80 -16.29
CA VAL A 164 17.71 7.85 -15.42
C VAL A 164 18.30 7.85 -14.01
N TRP A 165 19.63 7.76 -13.90
CA TRP A 165 20.29 7.76 -12.60
C TRP A 165 20.16 9.10 -11.86
N THR A 166 20.17 10.22 -12.57
CA THR A 166 19.92 11.54 -11.96
C THR A 166 18.54 11.59 -11.31
N VAL A 167 17.49 11.18 -12.02
CA VAL A 167 16.12 11.12 -11.47
C VAL A 167 16.04 10.13 -10.30
N ALA A 168 16.70 8.97 -10.40
CA ALA A 168 16.67 7.96 -9.34
C ALA A 168 17.43 8.38 -8.08
N SER A 169 18.58 9.03 -8.24
CA SER A 169 19.34 9.62 -7.14
C SER A 169 18.51 10.68 -6.43
N ARG A 170 17.87 11.58 -7.20
CA ARG A 170 17.00 12.61 -6.64
C ARG A 170 15.78 12.02 -5.92
N PHE A 171 15.19 10.97 -6.49
CA PHE A 171 14.12 10.22 -5.84
C PHE A 171 14.59 9.63 -4.50
N LEU A 172 15.76 8.99 -4.46
CA LEU A 172 16.32 8.41 -3.24
C LEU A 172 16.59 9.47 -2.17
N GLU A 173 17.17 10.61 -2.55
CA GLU A 173 17.36 11.76 -1.66
C GLU A 173 16.04 12.25 -1.06
N LEU A 174 14.96 12.32 -1.86
CA LEU A 174 13.67 12.80 -1.39
C LEU A 174 12.90 11.78 -0.54
N ARG A 175 13.17 10.47 -0.73
CA ARG A 175 12.57 9.40 0.07
C ARG A 175 13.29 9.21 1.40
N GLU A 176 14.60 9.47 1.46
CA GLU A 176 15.43 9.27 2.66
C GLU A 176 15.15 7.90 3.32
N ASP A 177 14.86 7.91 4.62
CA ASP A 177 14.53 6.73 5.44
C ASP A 177 13.19 6.07 5.05
N ASP A 178 12.35 6.74 4.25
CA ASP A 178 11.08 6.21 3.74
C ASP A 178 11.23 5.42 2.44
N PHE A 179 12.43 5.28 1.88
CA PHE A 179 12.65 4.42 0.70
C PHE A 179 12.33 2.95 1.02
N VAL A 180 11.40 2.35 0.26
CA VAL A 180 10.97 0.96 0.47
C VAL A 180 11.40 0.05 -0.67
N GLY A 181 12.25 -0.92 -0.35
CA GLY A 181 12.63 -1.99 -1.27
C GLY A 181 13.64 -1.52 -2.30
N GLY A 182 13.19 -1.33 -3.55
CA GLY A 182 14.03 -0.90 -4.66
C GLY A 182 13.29 0.03 -5.61
N PHE A 183 13.99 0.49 -6.65
CA PHE A 183 13.39 1.28 -7.72
C PHE A 183 12.48 0.41 -8.58
N VAL A 184 11.33 0.95 -8.95
CA VAL A 184 10.44 0.39 -9.97
C VAL A 184 10.41 1.38 -11.13
N LEU A 185 10.76 0.89 -12.31
CA LEU A 185 10.51 1.54 -13.58
C LEU A 185 9.22 0.96 -14.15
N ARG A 186 8.25 1.83 -14.43
CA ARG A 186 6.96 1.46 -15.01
C ARG A 186 6.75 2.21 -16.31
N ARG A 187 6.32 1.54 -17.38
CA ARG A 187 5.96 2.22 -18.63
C ARG A 187 4.96 3.34 -18.39
N PHE A 188 5.27 4.50 -18.95
CA PHE A 188 4.35 5.62 -18.91
C PHE A 188 3.23 5.39 -19.91
N GLU A 189 2.00 5.34 -19.41
CA GLU A 189 0.79 5.25 -20.21
C GLU A 189 -0.13 6.44 -19.91
N ARG A 190 -0.82 6.93 -20.94
CA ARG A 190 -1.80 8.00 -20.80
C ARG A 190 -3.18 7.39 -20.69
N PHE A 191 -3.71 7.33 -19.47
CA PHE A 191 -5.10 6.98 -19.25
C PHE A 191 -6.03 8.13 -19.67
N THR A 192 -7.16 7.80 -20.27
CA THR A 192 -8.09 8.77 -20.89
C THR A 192 -9.42 8.91 -20.15
N SER A 193 -9.66 8.06 -19.14
CA SER A 193 -10.86 8.04 -18.31
C SER A 193 -10.51 8.42 -16.87
N ALA A 194 -11.51 8.85 -16.10
CA ALA A 194 -11.36 9.10 -14.68
C ALA A 194 -10.91 7.85 -13.91
N GLU A 195 -10.07 8.06 -12.90
CA GLU A 195 -9.64 7.00 -11.98
C GLU A 195 -10.76 6.62 -11.01
N VAL A 196 -10.87 5.33 -10.72
CA VAL A 196 -11.80 4.77 -9.73
C VAL A 196 -11.05 4.00 -8.67
N ARG A 197 -11.62 3.95 -7.47
CA ARG A 197 -11.19 3.07 -6.38
C ARG A 197 -12.22 1.97 -6.20
N THR A 198 -11.72 0.76 -6.03
CA THR A 198 -12.54 -0.42 -5.76
C THR A 198 -12.18 -1.00 -4.40
N TRP A 199 -13.18 -1.45 -3.65
CA TRP A 199 -12.99 -2.13 -2.36
C TRP A 199 -13.48 -3.56 -2.47
N TRP A 200 -12.66 -4.48 -1.96
CA TRP A 200 -12.87 -5.91 -2.11
C TRP A 200 -12.89 -6.59 -0.75
N VAL A 201 -13.83 -7.50 -0.55
CA VAL A 201 -13.95 -8.31 0.67
C VAL A 201 -14.10 -9.77 0.24
N ASN A 202 -13.16 -10.62 0.65
CA ASN A 202 -13.13 -12.05 0.29
C ASN A 202 -13.20 -12.35 -1.23
N GLY A 203 -12.73 -11.43 -2.07
CA GLY A 203 -12.77 -11.57 -3.53
C GLY A 203 -13.96 -10.90 -4.20
N ASP A 204 -14.95 -10.42 -3.43
CA ASP A 204 -16.11 -9.70 -3.97
C ASP A 204 -15.88 -8.19 -3.92
N CYS A 205 -16.16 -7.50 -5.02
CA CYS A 205 -16.15 -6.03 -5.05
C CYS A 205 -17.40 -5.50 -4.34
N VAL A 206 -17.22 -4.78 -3.24
CA VAL A 206 -18.33 -4.28 -2.40
C VAL A 206 -18.59 -2.78 -2.56
N LEU A 207 -17.64 -2.05 -3.15
CA LEU A 207 -17.77 -0.61 -3.40
C LEU A 207 -16.88 -0.22 -4.58
N ILE A 208 -17.41 0.65 -5.43
CA ILE A 208 -16.66 1.41 -6.44
C ILE A 208 -16.95 2.88 -6.17
N GLY A 209 -15.90 3.70 -6.14
CA GLY A 209 -16.00 5.13 -5.89
C GLY A 209 -14.97 5.93 -6.68
N PRO A 210 -15.14 7.25 -6.76
CA PRO A 210 -14.19 8.12 -7.45
C PRO A 210 -12.87 8.21 -6.69
N HIS A 211 -11.82 8.66 -7.37
CA HIS A 211 -10.59 9.05 -6.70
C HIS A 211 -10.86 10.27 -5.77
N PRO A 212 -10.31 10.32 -4.53
CA PRO A 212 -10.55 11.42 -3.59
C PRO A 212 -10.06 12.78 -4.08
N ASP A 213 -9.02 12.82 -4.92
CA ASP A 213 -8.52 14.07 -5.52
C ASP A 213 -9.45 14.55 -6.65
N SER A 214 -10.36 13.69 -7.15
CA SER A 214 -11.35 14.02 -8.18
C SER A 214 -12.74 13.41 -7.88
N PRO A 215 -13.37 13.80 -6.76
CA PRO A 215 -14.56 13.12 -6.23
C PRO A 215 -15.82 13.26 -7.10
N ASN A 216 -15.81 14.18 -8.06
CA ASN A 216 -16.92 14.45 -8.96
C ASN A 216 -16.73 13.85 -10.36
N GLU A 217 -15.56 13.28 -10.65
CA GLU A 217 -15.29 12.66 -11.93
C GLU A 217 -15.90 11.24 -11.99
N ARG A 218 -16.32 10.84 -13.18
CA ARG A 218 -16.89 9.52 -13.44
C ARG A 218 -16.14 8.87 -14.59
N PRO A 219 -15.89 7.56 -14.53
CA PRO A 219 -15.23 6.88 -15.63
C PRO A 219 -16.14 6.93 -16.87
N SER A 220 -15.54 7.02 -18.05
CA SER A 220 -16.26 7.00 -19.33
C SER A 220 -16.66 5.59 -19.76
N VAL A 221 -16.18 4.57 -19.05
CA VAL A 221 -16.43 3.15 -19.28
C VAL A 221 -16.80 2.47 -17.96
N GLU A 222 -17.59 1.40 -18.04
CA GLU A 222 -17.84 0.56 -16.87
C GLU A 222 -16.60 -0.23 -16.47
N VAL A 223 -16.45 -0.49 -15.17
CA VAL A 223 -15.36 -1.30 -14.63
C VAL A 223 -15.67 -2.77 -14.89
N ASP A 224 -14.83 -3.45 -15.67
CA ASP A 224 -14.94 -4.88 -15.93
C ASP A 224 -14.54 -5.69 -14.69
N LEU A 225 -15.50 -5.89 -13.79
CA LEU A 225 -15.31 -6.68 -12.58
C LEU A 225 -15.14 -8.17 -12.86
N GLU A 226 -15.71 -8.68 -13.96
CA GLU A 226 -15.62 -10.11 -14.32
C GLU A 226 -14.18 -10.49 -14.63
N SER A 227 -13.47 -9.64 -15.38
CA SER A 227 -12.04 -9.83 -15.65
C SER A 227 -11.15 -9.55 -14.43
N LEU A 228 -11.50 -8.57 -13.59
CA LEU A 228 -10.68 -8.17 -12.45
C LEU A 228 -10.78 -9.13 -11.25
N ALA A 229 -11.96 -9.69 -10.98
CA ALA A 229 -12.19 -10.48 -9.77
C ALA A 229 -11.24 -11.68 -9.63
N PRO A 230 -10.96 -12.49 -10.67
CA PRO A 230 -9.98 -13.58 -10.59
C PRO A 230 -8.56 -13.09 -10.28
N MET A 231 -8.16 -11.93 -10.82
CA MET A 231 -6.83 -11.34 -10.57
C MET A 231 -6.69 -10.86 -9.13
N ILE A 232 -7.74 -10.25 -8.58
CA ILE A 232 -7.78 -9.83 -7.17
C ILE A 232 -7.81 -11.05 -6.24
N ALA A 233 -8.59 -12.08 -6.57
CA ALA A 233 -8.64 -13.32 -5.80
C ALA A 233 -7.26 -14.00 -5.71
N ALA A 234 -6.47 -13.96 -6.79
CA ALA A 234 -5.11 -14.50 -6.79
C ALA A 234 -4.17 -13.83 -5.77
N LEU A 235 -4.44 -12.58 -5.37
CA LEU A 235 -3.66 -11.89 -4.33
C LEU A 235 -3.93 -12.44 -2.92
N LEU A 236 -5.13 -12.97 -2.67
CA LEU A 236 -5.54 -13.42 -1.34
C LEU A 236 -4.82 -14.72 -0.91
N GLY A 237 -4.22 -15.44 -1.86
CA GLY A 237 -3.70 -16.79 -1.66
C GLY A 237 -4.82 -17.83 -1.59
N PRO A 238 -4.51 -19.12 -1.36
CA PRO A 238 -5.53 -20.15 -1.21
C PRO A 238 -6.46 -19.82 -0.03
N PRO A 239 -7.76 -20.13 -0.13
CA PRO A 239 -8.70 -19.96 0.98
C PRO A 239 -8.18 -20.70 2.22
N ARG A 240 -8.21 -20.04 3.37
CA ARG A 240 -7.89 -20.70 4.65
C ARG A 240 -9.01 -21.68 5.02
N PRO A 241 -8.69 -22.86 5.57
CA PRO A 241 -9.67 -23.79 6.10
C PRO A 241 -10.44 -23.22 7.29
#